data_AF-A0A662PBT0-F1
#
_entry.id   AF-A0A662PBT0-F1
#
_cell.length_a   1.000
_cell.length_b   1.000
_cell.length_c   1.000
_cell.angle_alpha   90.00
_cell.angle_beta   90.00
_cell.angle_gamma   90.00
#
_symmetry.space_group_name_H-M   'P 1'
#
loop_
_entity.id
_entity.type
_entity.pdbx_description
1 polymer ?
#
loop_
_entity_poly.entity_id
_entity_poly.type
_entity_poly.pdbx_seq_one_letter_code
_entity_poly.pdbx_strand_id
1 'polypeptide(L)'
;MSICSPKRVKRLLIRKGPVEYSLNTYEGCEHSCPFCFSRREDEKIFGKVNAHLILRNELKASKRGFITLNTSSDPYQPCEEELKITRRVLEVMRDYRFSCHVMTKSDLVVRDLEVLREISERGSNCFVSFSLISLEDGLEGSSPSPKRRIRALEKVSSHGIKTGVLLMPILPFITDDPEEIEELLHLVKEKGG
;
A
#
# COMPACT_ATOMS: atom_id res chain seq x y z
N MET A 1 9.71 -12.88 -15.10
CA MET A 1 8.76 -12.02 -15.83
C MET A 1 7.52 -11.88 -14.98
N SER A 2 7.05 -10.66 -14.74
CA SER A 2 5.84 -10.44 -13.96
C SER A 2 4.62 -11.00 -14.69
N ILE A 3 3.73 -11.66 -13.95
CA ILE A 3 2.52 -12.32 -14.46
C ILE A 3 1.31 -11.37 -14.58
N CYS A 4 1.54 -10.07 -14.42
CA CYS A 4 0.47 -9.08 -14.35
C CYS A 4 -0.09 -8.71 -15.73
N SER A 5 -1.35 -9.08 -15.98
CA SER A 5 -2.06 -8.79 -17.22
C SER A 5 -2.71 -7.40 -17.20
N PRO A 6 -2.70 -6.64 -18.31
CA PRO A 6 -3.36 -5.35 -18.35
C PRO A 6 -4.89 -5.50 -18.30
N LYS A 7 -5.56 -4.67 -17.51
CA LYS A 7 -7.03 -4.59 -17.44
C LYS A 7 -7.49 -3.15 -17.49
N ARG A 8 -8.52 -2.86 -18.30
CA ARG A 8 -9.19 -1.56 -18.28
C ARG A 8 -10.41 -1.61 -17.36
N VAL A 9 -10.61 -0.56 -16.58
CA VAL A 9 -11.75 -0.41 -15.67
C VAL A 9 -12.59 0.81 -16.04
N LYS A 10 -13.86 0.79 -15.64
CA LYS A 10 -14.80 1.92 -15.81
C LYS A 10 -15.02 2.73 -14.53
N ARG A 11 -14.65 2.14 -13.38
CA ARG A 11 -14.77 2.73 -12.05
C ARG A 11 -13.54 2.33 -11.24
N LEU A 12 -13.01 3.22 -10.42
CA LEU A 12 -11.89 2.94 -9.54
C LEU A 12 -12.19 3.29 -8.08
N LEU A 13 -12.80 4.46 -7.86
CA LEU A 13 -13.06 5.00 -6.53
C LEU A 13 -14.32 4.37 -5.93
N ILE A 14 -14.16 3.82 -4.72
CA ILE A 14 -15.24 3.29 -3.90
C ILE A 14 -15.46 4.25 -2.74
N ARG A 15 -16.68 4.77 -2.60
CA ARG A 15 -17.06 5.63 -1.47
C ARG A 15 -17.40 4.76 -0.26
N LYS A 16 -16.77 5.03 0.88
CA LYS A 16 -16.98 4.34 2.15
C LYS A 16 -17.74 5.19 3.16
N GLY A 17 -17.63 6.51 3.05
CA GLY A 17 -18.31 7.47 3.90
C GLY A 17 -18.50 8.83 3.25
N PRO A 18 -18.85 9.87 4.03
CA PRO A 18 -19.06 11.22 3.50
C PRO A 18 -17.86 11.77 2.73
N VAL A 19 -16.64 11.57 3.27
CA VAL A 19 -15.33 12.00 2.73
C VAL A 19 -14.27 10.89 2.80
N GLU A 20 -14.71 9.65 2.90
CA GLU A 20 -13.85 8.46 2.98
C GLU A 20 -14.02 7.60 1.75
N TYR A 21 -12.89 7.21 1.16
CA TYR A 21 -12.82 6.49 -0.09
C TYR A 21 -11.74 5.41 -0.04
N SER A 22 -11.86 4.43 -0.93
CA SER A 22 -10.83 3.42 -1.15
C SER A 22 -10.67 3.10 -2.63
N LEU A 23 -9.49 2.64 -3.01
CA LEU A 23 -9.23 2.09 -4.34
C LEU A 23 -8.17 1.00 -4.32
N ASN A 24 -8.17 0.15 -5.35
CA ASN A 24 -7.10 -0.81 -5.63
C ASN A 24 -6.60 -0.58 -7.05
N THR A 25 -5.29 -0.44 -7.22
CA THR A 25 -4.63 -0.31 -8.53
C THR A 25 -4.48 -1.64 -9.25
N TYR A 26 -4.58 -2.74 -8.50
CA TYR A 26 -4.44 -4.10 -8.98
C TYR A 26 -5.64 -4.98 -8.59
N GLU A 27 -5.72 -6.16 -9.19
CA GLU A 27 -6.54 -7.29 -8.75
C GLU A 27 -5.62 -8.51 -8.68
N GLY A 28 -5.64 -9.24 -7.57
CA GLY A 28 -4.59 -10.23 -7.28
C GLY A 28 -3.31 -9.58 -6.76
N CYS A 29 -2.38 -10.41 -6.28
CA CYS A 29 -1.13 -9.95 -5.66
C CYS A 29 0.00 -10.97 -5.87
N GLU A 30 1.15 -10.53 -6.40
CA GLU A 30 2.31 -11.39 -6.69
C GLU A 30 3.06 -11.86 -5.43
N HIS A 31 2.75 -11.29 -4.26
CA HIS A 31 3.34 -11.64 -2.97
C HIS A 31 2.98 -13.06 -2.49
N SER A 32 1.83 -13.58 -2.91
CA SER A 32 1.40 -14.96 -2.66
C SER A 32 1.47 -15.43 -1.19
N CYS A 33 1.08 -14.56 -0.25
CA CYS A 33 1.08 -14.93 1.17
C CYS A 33 0.12 -16.12 1.41
N PRO A 34 0.54 -17.16 2.17
CA PRO A 34 -0.24 -18.38 2.34
C PRO A 34 -1.59 -18.16 3.04
N PHE A 35 -1.70 -17.12 3.86
CA PHE A 35 -2.88 -16.73 4.64
C PHE A 35 -3.69 -15.58 4.01
N CYS A 36 -3.47 -15.25 2.73
CA CYS A 36 -4.10 -14.09 2.10
C CYS A 36 -5.64 -14.22 1.99
N PHE A 37 -6.38 -13.36 2.69
CA PHE A 37 -7.85 -13.34 2.66
C PHE A 37 -8.43 -12.94 1.28
N SER A 38 -7.63 -12.27 0.44
CA SER A 38 -8.03 -11.82 -0.91
C SER A 38 -7.49 -12.74 -2.01
N ARG A 39 -6.98 -13.93 -1.66
CA ARG A 39 -6.45 -14.88 -2.66
C ARG A 39 -7.56 -15.28 -3.62
N ARG A 40 -7.26 -15.21 -4.92
CA ARG A 40 -8.17 -15.61 -5.99
C ARG A 40 -7.94 -17.08 -6.32
N GLU A 41 -9.00 -17.78 -6.70
CA GLU A 41 -8.92 -19.18 -7.15
C GLU A 41 -8.14 -19.34 -8.46
N ASP A 42 -8.27 -18.37 -9.38
CA ASP A 42 -7.59 -18.41 -10.68
C ASP A 42 -6.15 -17.92 -10.63
N GLU A 43 -5.70 -17.40 -9.49
CA GLU A 43 -4.39 -16.77 -9.25
C GLU A 43 -3.98 -15.70 -10.28
N LYS A 44 -4.94 -15.19 -11.07
CA LYS A 44 -4.67 -14.19 -12.10
C LYS A 44 -4.47 -12.84 -11.46
N ILE A 45 -3.49 -12.12 -12.00
CA ILE A 45 -3.12 -10.79 -11.53
C ILE A 45 -3.35 -9.80 -12.66
N PHE A 46 -4.04 -8.70 -12.33
CA PHE A 46 -4.39 -7.67 -13.28
C PHE A 46 -3.96 -6.28 -12.81
N GLY A 47 -3.29 -5.54 -13.69
CA GLY A 47 -2.96 -4.13 -13.49
C GLY A 47 -4.01 -3.25 -14.15
N LYS A 48 -4.64 -2.34 -13.39
CA LYS A 48 -5.65 -1.42 -13.91
C LYS A 48 -4.99 -0.27 -14.70
N VAL A 49 -4.56 -0.54 -15.92
CA VAL A 49 -3.67 0.33 -16.71
C VAL A 49 -4.23 1.74 -16.97
N ASN A 50 -5.55 1.91 -16.97
CA ASN A 50 -6.22 3.20 -17.13
C ASN A 50 -6.68 3.85 -15.81
N ALA A 51 -6.25 3.33 -14.64
CA ALA A 51 -6.71 3.77 -13.32
C ALA A 51 -6.59 5.29 -13.11
N HIS A 52 -5.44 5.89 -13.43
CA HIS A 52 -5.20 7.32 -13.33
C HIS A 52 -6.20 8.18 -14.14
N LEU A 53 -6.60 7.72 -15.33
CA LEU A 53 -7.58 8.43 -16.17
C LEU A 53 -8.98 8.38 -15.56
N ILE A 54 -9.38 7.20 -15.06
CA ILE A 54 -10.67 6.99 -14.41
C ILE A 54 -10.74 7.81 -13.12
N LEU A 55 -9.69 7.74 -12.29
CA LEU A 55 -9.60 8.48 -11.04
C LEU A 55 -9.69 9.99 -11.26
N ARG A 56 -8.97 10.52 -12.26
CA ARG A 56 -9.02 11.96 -12.61
C ARG A 56 -10.45 12.43 -12.88
N ASN A 57 -11.27 11.60 -13.53
CA ASN A 57 -12.67 11.93 -13.77
C ASN A 57 -13.54 11.79 -12.52
N GLU A 58 -13.33 10.75 -11.72
CA GLU A 58 -14.08 10.52 -10.48
C GLU A 58 -13.81 11.59 -9.42
N LEU A 59 -12.57 12.08 -9.30
CA LEU A 59 -12.21 13.09 -8.29
C LEU A 59 -12.78 14.48 -8.60
N LYS A 60 -13.09 14.80 -9.87
CA LYS A 60 -13.75 16.07 -10.24
C LYS A 60 -15.13 16.22 -9.59
N ALA A 61 -15.85 15.12 -9.42
CA ALA A 61 -17.20 15.09 -8.85
C ALA A 61 -17.22 14.67 -7.38
N SER A 62 -16.05 14.36 -6.80
CA SER A 62 -15.94 13.85 -5.42
C SER A 62 -15.67 14.99 -4.44
N LYS A 63 -16.22 14.88 -3.23
CA LYS A 63 -15.82 15.76 -2.13
C LYS A 63 -14.37 15.41 -1.74
N ARG A 64 -13.53 16.43 -1.56
CA ARG A 64 -12.16 16.24 -1.09
C ARG A 64 -12.18 15.46 0.22
N GLY A 65 -11.32 14.45 0.32
CA GLY A 65 -11.34 13.52 1.43
C GLY A 65 -10.09 12.66 1.50
N PHE A 66 -10.26 11.49 2.10
CA PHE A 66 -9.19 10.54 2.37
C PHE A 66 -9.36 9.29 1.52
N ILE A 67 -8.29 8.84 0.86
CA ILE A 67 -8.28 7.64 0.02
C ILE A 67 -7.32 6.59 0.60
N THR A 68 -7.86 5.43 0.96
CA THR A 68 -7.06 4.27 1.32
C THR A 68 -6.73 3.43 0.07
N LEU A 69 -5.44 3.18 -0.14
CA LEU A 69 -4.94 2.24 -1.13
C LEU A 69 -4.64 0.90 -0.44
N ASN A 70 -4.81 -0.20 -1.18
CA ASN A 70 -4.59 -1.58 -0.73
C ASN A 70 -5.69 -2.15 0.19
N THR A 71 -6.91 -2.23 -0.31
CA THR A 71 -7.98 -2.97 0.41
C THR A 71 -8.06 -4.45 0.02
N SER A 72 -7.43 -4.87 -1.09
CA SER A 72 -7.48 -6.28 -1.54
C SER A 72 -6.29 -6.71 -2.42
N SER A 73 -5.23 -5.90 -2.53
CA SER A 73 -4.07 -6.15 -3.39
C SER A 73 -2.96 -5.16 -3.08
N ASP A 74 -1.69 -5.57 -3.11
CA ASP A 74 -0.60 -4.64 -2.82
C ASP A 74 -0.34 -3.67 -3.97
N PRO A 75 -0.35 -2.34 -3.72
CA PRO A 75 -0.15 -1.32 -4.74
C PRO A 75 1.31 -1.22 -5.21
N TYR A 76 2.26 -1.81 -4.47
CA TYR A 76 3.68 -1.83 -4.76
C TYR A 76 4.21 -3.27 -4.94
N GLN A 77 3.34 -4.19 -5.34
CA GLN A 77 3.74 -5.55 -5.75
C GLN A 77 4.70 -5.52 -6.95
N PRO A 78 5.48 -6.58 -7.22
CA PRO A 78 6.51 -6.62 -8.26
C PRO A 78 6.19 -5.95 -9.61
N CYS A 79 5.02 -6.20 -10.21
CA CYS A 79 4.64 -5.55 -11.48
C CYS A 79 4.59 -4.01 -11.43
N GLU A 80 4.40 -3.39 -10.27
CA GLU A 80 4.39 -1.94 -10.12
C GLU A 80 5.74 -1.31 -10.44
N GLU A 81 6.85 -2.06 -10.36
CA GLU A 81 8.18 -1.58 -10.73
C GLU A 81 8.18 -1.04 -12.17
N GLU A 82 7.58 -1.82 -13.08
CA GLU A 82 7.46 -1.48 -14.50
C GLU A 82 6.18 -0.68 -14.80
N LEU A 83 5.03 -1.11 -14.26
CA LEU A 83 3.73 -0.58 -14.67
C LEU A 83 3.45 0.83 -14.13
N LYS A 84 4.04 1.21 -12.98
CA LYS A 84 3.89 2.55 -12.37
C LYS A 84 2.43 3.02 -12.30
N ILE A 85 1.48 2.11 -12.05
CA ILE A 85 0.04 2.43 -12.00
C ILE A 85 -0.25 3.18 -10.72
N THR A 86 0.28 2.71 -9.59
CA THR A 86 0.16 3.36 -8.29
C THR A 86 0.78 4.74 -8.31
N ARG A 87 1.99 4.89 -8.88
CA ARG A 87 2.62 6.22 -9.03
C ARG A 87 1.70 7.22 -9.74
N ARG A 88 1.16 6.85 -10.90
CA ARG A 88 0.25 7.72 -11.68
C ARG A 88 -1.05 8.04 -10.94
N VAL A 89 -1.54 7.11 -10.12
CA VAL A 89 -2.69 7.34 -9.25
C VAL A 89 -2.36 8.35 -8.14
N LEU A 90 -1.19 8.24 -7.50
CA LEU A 90 -0.74 9.19 -6.48
C LEU A 90 -0.55 10.59 -7.07
N GLU A 91 0.01 10.71 -8.27
CA GLU A 91 0.13 12.00 -8.98
C GLU A 91 -1.24 12.66 -9.20
N VAL A 92 -2.26 11.89 -9.59
CA VAL A 92 -3.64 12.40 -9.71
C VAL A 92 -4.18 12.82 -8.34
N MET A 93 -3.97 12.03 -7.30
CA MET A 93 -4.43 12.37 -5.95
C MET A 93 -3.81 13.66 -5.42
N ARG A 94 -2.50 13.85 -5.66
CA ARG A 94 -1.78 15.10 -5.39
C ARG A 94 -2.40 16.29 -6.12
N ASP A 95 -2.63 16.17 -7.42
CA ASP A 95 -3.18 17.25 -8.26
C ASP A 95 -4.55 17.70 -7.76
N TYR A 96 -5.38 16.76 -7.28
CA TYR A 96 -6.71 17.01 -6.72
C TYR A 96 -6.72 17.22 -5.20
N ARG A 97 -5.56 17.24 -4.55
CA ARG A 97 -5.37 17.49 -3.11
C ARG A 97 -6.11 16.51 -2.20
N PHE A 98 -6.20 15.24 -2.56
CA PHE A 98 -6.74 14.20 -1.69
C PHE A 98 -5.66 13.69 -0.73
N SER A 99 -6.03 13.51 0.54
CA SER A 99 -5.19 12.79 1.50
C SER A 99 -5.17 11.29 1.18
N CYS A 100 -4.14 10.59 1.64
CA CYS A 100 -4.06 9.15 1.41
C CYS A 100 -3.45 8.33 2.55
N HIS A 101 -3.87 7.05 2.58
CA HIS A 101 -3.19 5.99 3.29
C HIS A 101 -2.75 4.92 2.29
N VAL A 102 -1.45 4.72 2.17
CA VAL A 102 -0.88 3.60 1.44
C VAL A 102 -0.57 2.50 2.43
N MET A 103 -1.17 1.32 2.25
CA MET A 103 -0.72 0.12 2.96
C MET A 103 0.10 -0.72 1.98
N THR A 104 1.24 -1.27 2.40
CA THR A 104 2.06 -2.12 1.52
C THR A 104 2.95 -3.09 2.30
N LYS A 105 3.42 -4.16 1.66
CA LYS A 105 4.50 -5.05 2.10
C LYS A 105 5.83 -4.72 1.42
N SER A 106 5.85 -3.75 0.51
CA SER A 106 6.93 -3.54 -0.43
C SER A 106 7.76 -2.31 -0.10
N ASP A 107 9.09 -2.45 -0.20
CA ASP A 107 10.04 -1.36 -0.12
C ASP A 107 10.06 -0.48 -1.39
N LEU A 108 9.39 -0.90 -2.46
CA LEU A 108 9.27 -0.13 -3.72
C LEU A 108 8.57 1.23 -3.52
N VAL A 109 7.77 1.39 -2.45
CA VAL A 109 7.14 2.68 -2.08
C VAL A 109 8.15 3.83 -1.93
N VAL A 110 9.40 3.51 -1.58
CA VAL A 110 10.50 4.49 -1.47
C VAL A 110 10.75 5.25 -2.78
N ARG A 111 10.42 4.66 -3.94
CA ARG A 111 10.51 5.32 -5.26
C ARG A 111 9.64 6.58 -5.35
N ASP A 112 8.53 6.59 -4.64
CA ASP A 112 7.46 7.58 -4.79
C ASP A 112 7.35 8.51 -3.56
N LEU A 113 8.41 8.58 -2.74
CA LEU A 113 8.48 9.47 -1.57
C LEU A 113 8.16 10.92 -1.90
N GLU A 114 8.66 11.43 -3.02
CA GLU A 114 8.44 12.83 -3.38
C GLU A 114 6.96 13.14 -3.63
N VAL A 115 6.25 12.30 -4.39
CA VAL A 115 4.80 12.51 -4.63
C VAL A 115 3.99 12.30 -3.35
N LEU A 116 4.38 11.36 -2.48
CA LEU A 116 3.74 11.15 -1.18
C LEU A 116 3.94 12.35 -0.23
N ARG A 117 5.13 12.94 -0.23
CA ARG A 117 5.44 14.19 0.49
C ARG A 117 4.58 15.34 -0.02
N GLU A 118 4.51 15.53 -1.34
CA GLU A 118 3.64 16.55 -1.94
C GLU A 118 2.15 16.35 -1.60
N ILE A 119 1.67 15.10 -1.51
CA ILE A 119 0.32 14.80 -1.02
C ILE A 119 0.17 15.22 0.44
N SER A 120 1.14 14.91 1.30
CA SER A 120 1.12 15.31 2.71
C SER A 120 0.98 16.83 2.85
N GLU A 121 1.80 17.58 2.12
CA GLU A 121 1.85 19.05 2.16
C GLU A 121 0.61 19.72 1.58
N ARG A 122 0.05 19.18 0.49
CA ARG A 122 -1.08 19.80 -0.24
C ARG A 122 -2.46 19.28 0.20
N GLY A 123 -2.53 18.01 0.59
CA GLY A 123 -3.72 17.23 0.86
C GLY A 123 -4.12 17.17 2.32
N SER A 124 -3.31 17.73 3.22
CA SER A 124 -3.43 17.77 4.69
C SER A 124 -2.87 16.54 5.43
N ASN A 125 -2.88 15.34 4.84
CA ASN A 125 -2.22 14.15 5.42
C ASN A 125 -1.86 13.09 4.37
N CYS A 126 -0.70 12.46 4.54
CA CYS A 126 -0.30 11.22 3.88
C CYS A 126 0.23 10.24 4.94
N PHE A 127 -0.22 8.99 4.87
CA PHE A 127 0.26 7.90 5.72
C PHE A 127 0.75 6.74 4.85
N VAL A 128 1.87 6.13 5.22
CA VAL A 128 2.33 4.87 4.63
C VAL A 128 2.50 3.85 5.75
N SER A 129 1.73 2.77 5.73
CA SER A 129 1.88 1.70 6.70
C SER A 129 2.41 0.44 6.05
N PHE A 130 3.40 -0.17 6.71
CA PHE A 130 3.99 -1.42 6.27
C PHE A 130 3.31 -2.59 6.97
N SER A 131 2.77 -3.55 6.21
CA SER A 131 2.36 -4.82 6.80
C SER A 131 3.62 -5.55 7.27
N LEU A 132 3.68 -5.85 8.55
CA LEU A 132 4.82 -6.46 9.23
C LEU A 132 4.24 -7.30 10.38
N ILE A 133 4.22 -8.62 10.21
CA ILE A 133 3.60 -9.54 11.18
C ILE A 133 4.62 -10.25 12.07
N SER A 134 5.90 -10.26 11.67
CA SER A 134 7.02 -10.83 12.39
C SER A 134 8.32 -10.20 11.88
N LEU A 135 9.39 -10.32 12.65
CA LEU A 135 10.75 -10.00 12.22
C LEU A 135 11.43 -11.15 11.45
N GLU A 136 10.80 -12.34 11.44
CA GLU A 136 11.29 -13.52 10.73
C GLU A 136 10.99 -13.50 9.22
N ASP A 137 11.93 -14.06 8.45
CA ASP A 137 11.79 -14.21 7.01
C ASP A 137 10.93 -15.43 6.63
N GLY A 138 10.33 -15.40 5.43
CA GLY A 138 9.73 -16.59 4.81
C GLY A 138 8.25 -16.85 5.11
N LEU A 139 7.63 -16.14 6.06
CA LEU A 139 6.21 -16.30 6.36
C LEU A 139 5.28 -15.78 5.23
N GLU A 140 5.77 -14.88 4.39
CA GLU A 140 4.93 -14.07 3.48
C GLU A 140 5.23 -14.29 1.99
N GLY A 141 5.49 -15.53 1.61
CA GLY A 141 5.69 -15.93 0.21
C GLY A 141 6.85 -15.17 -0.43
N SER A 142 6.57 -14.43 -1.50
CA SER A 142 7.58 -13.65 -2.25
C SER A 142 7.69 -12.18 -1.79
N SER A 143 7.05 -11.83 -0.66
CA SER A 143 7.10 -10.48 -0.13
C SER A 143 8.53 -10.09 0.30
N PRO A 144 8.94 -8.81 0.21
CA PRO A 144 10.22 -8.37 0.75
C PRO A 144 10.38 -8.73 2.23
N SER A 145 11.60 -9.00 2.67
CA SER A 145 11.88 -9.34 4.06
C SER A 145 11.43 -8.27 5.05
N PRO A 146 11.09 -8.62 6.31
CA PRO A 146 10.85 -7.66 7.39
C PRO A 146 11.92 -6.58 7.46
N LYS A 147 13.20 -6.98 7.35
CA LYS A 147 14.35 -6.06 7.33
C LYS A 147 14.29 -5.03 6.20
N ARG A 148 13.84 -5.41 4.99
CA ARG A 148 13.68 -4.47 3.87
C ARG A 148 12.53 -3.49 4.13
N ARG A 149 11.41 -3.98 4.68
CA ARG A 149 10.25 -3.15 5.03
C ARG A 149 10.58 -2.14 6.12
N ILE A 150 11.32 -2.54 7.16
CA ILE A 150 11.76 -1.65 8.23
C ILE A 150 12.68 -0.55 7.69
N ARG A 151 13.63 -0.88 6.79
CA ARG A 151 14.47 0.14 6.13
C ARG A 151 13.66 1.08 5.26
N ALA A 152 12.61 0.58 4.59
CA ALA A 152 11.71 1.42 3.82
C ALA A 152 10.90 2.35 4.73
N LEU A 153 10.42 1.85 5.87
CA LEU A 153 9.75 2.64 6.90
C LEU A 153 10.64 3.78 7.41
N GLU A 154 11.88 3.49 7.77
CA GLU A 154 12.86 4.51 8.19
C GLU A 154 13.09 5.59 7.12
N LYS A 155 13.16 5.18 5.84
CA LYS A 155 13.24 6.11 4.71
C LYS A 155 11.97 6.96 4.57
N VAL A 156 10.78 6.37 4.72
CA VAL A 156 9.52 7.13 4.68
C VAL A 156 9.47 8.15 5.82
N SER A 157 9.80 7.73 7.05
CA SER A 157 9.81 8.58 8.24
C SER A 157 10.76 9.76 8.09
N SER A 158 12.00 9.51 7.65
CA SER A 158 13.00 10.55 7.40
C SER A 158 12.63 11.56 6.29
N HIS A 159 11.64 11.25 5.45
CA HIS A 159 11.08 12.18 4.47
C HIS A 159 9.86 12.97 4.99
N GLY A 160 9.60 12.92 6.30
CA GLY A 160 8.52 13.67 6.94
C GLY A 160 7.12 13.12 6.67
N ILE A 161 7.02 11.89 6.15
CA ILE A 161 5.74 11.23 5.89
C ILE A 161 5.38 10.38 7.11
N LYS A 162 4.14 10.51 7.60
CA LYS A 162 3.66 9.69 8.72
C LYS A 162 3.70 8.22 8.32
N THR A 163 4.31 7.39 9.14
CA THR A 163 4.46 5.95 8.86
C THR A 163 4.24 5.12 10.11
N GLY A 164 4.24 3.81 9.94
CA GLY A 164 4.00 2.84 11.00
C GLY A 164 3.79 1.45 10.40
N VAL A 165 3.31 0.52 11.22
CA VAL A 165 3.08 -0.86 10.80
C VAL A 165 1.62 -1.30 10.92
N LEU A 166 1.28 -2.32 10.14
CA LEU A 166 0.05 -3.08 10.27
C LEU A 166 0.43 -4.49 10.73
N LEU A 167 0.18 -4.79 12.01
CA LEU A 167 0.28 -6.12 12.59
C LEU A 167 -0.97 -6.92 12.19
N MET A 168 -1.07 -7.30 10.91
CA MET A 168 -2.22 -8.01 10.38
C MET A 168 -1.84 -8.99 9.26
N PRO A 169 -2.21 -10.28 9.38
CA PRO A 169 -2.87 -10.90 10.53
C PRO A 169 -1.92 -11.13 11.71
N ILE A 170 -2.48 -11.22 12.91
CA ILE A 170 -1.84 -11.96 14.02
C ILE A 170 -2.28 -13.42 13.85
N LEU A 171 -1.33 -14.27 13.46
CA LEU A 171 -1.51 -15.71 13.27
C LEU A 171 -1.30 -16.44 14.61
N PRO A 172 -2.31 -17.18 15.10
CA PRO A 172 -2.17 -17.96 16.33
C PRO A 172 -1.05 -18.98 16.25
N PHE A 173 -0.26 -19.08 17.31
CA PHE A 173 0.92 -19.95 17.46
C PHE A 173 2.05 -19.69 16.46
N ILE A 174 2.04 -18.56 15.76
CA ILE A 174 3.05 -18.21 14.74
C ILE A 174 3.57 -16.78 14.93
N THR A 175 2.67 -15.82 15.20
CA THR A 175 3.02 -14.38 15.32
C THR A 175 2.26 -13.71 16.47
N ASP A 176 1.76 -14.50 17.41
CA ASP A 176 0.94 -14.08 18.55
C ASP A 176 1.71 -14.09 19.88
N ASP A 177 3.03 -14.33 19.84
CA ASP A 177 3.88 -14.17 21.02
C ASP A 177 3.95 -12.68 21.44
N PRO A 178 3.48 -12.33 22.64
CA PRO A 178 3.50 -10.94 23.11
C PRO A 178 4.91 -10.33 23.17
N GLU A 179 5.94 -11.12 23.49
CA GLU A 179 7.32 -10.63 23.60
C GLU A 179 7.86 -10.27 22.21
N GLU A 180 7.64 -11.12 21.20
CA GLU A 180 8.04 -10.82 19.81
C GLU A 180 7.30 -9.60 19.23
N ILE A 181 6.02 -9.45 19.56
CA ILE A 181 5.22 -8.28 19.16
C ILE A 181 5.79 -7.01 19.81
N GLU A 182 6.12 -7.05 21.09
CA GLU A 182 6.71 -5.92 21.81
C GLU A 182 8.08 -5.53 21.22
N GLU A 183 8.94 -6.50 20.95
CA GLU A 183 10.23 -6.27 20.27
C GLU A 183 10.07 -5.60 18.90
N LEU A 184 9.13 -6.10 18.08
CA LEU A 184 8.81 -5.51 16.77
C LEU A 184 8.35 -4.07 16.93
N LEU A 185 7.43 -3.79 17.86
CA LEU A 185 6.90 -2.44 18.09
C LEU A 185 7.99 -1.49 18.59
N HIS A 186 8.89 -1.95 19.46
CA HIS A 186 10.05 -1.17 19.91
C HIS A 186 10.96 -0.80 18.73
N LEU A 187 11.27 -1.76 17.86
CA LEU A 187 12.09 -1.52 16.68
C LEU A 187 11.41 -0.55 15.70
N VAL A 188 10.11 -0.69 15.46
CA VAL A 188 9.35 0.23 14.60
C VAL A 188 9.39 1.66 15.14
N LYS A 189 9.17 1.81 16.45
CA LYS A 189 9.24 3.12 17.13
C LYS A 189 10.63 3.73 17.01
N GLU A 190 11.69 2.94 17.18
CA GLU A 190 13.08 3.40 17.00
C GLU A 190 13.33 3.92 15.57
N LYS A 191 12.71 3.29 14.56
CA LYS A 191 12.82 3.70 13.15
C LYS A 191 11.84 4.79 12.72
N GLY A 192 11.13 5.39 13.66
CA GLY A 192 10.26 6.54 13.44
C GLY A 192 8.87 6.20 12.89
N GLY A 193 8.39 4.99 13.14
CA GLY A 193 7.01 4.57 12.90
C GLY A 193 6.13 4.60 14.14
#